data_AF-A0A126Z1Y1-F1
#
_entry.id   AF-A0A126Z1Y1-F1
#
_cell.length_a   1.000
_cell.length_b   1.000
_cell.length_c   1.000
_cell.angle_alpha   90.00
_cell.angle_beta   90.00
_cell.angle_gamma   90.00
#
_symmetry.space_group_name_H-M   'P 1'
#
loop_
_entity.id
_entity.type
_entity.pdbx_description
1 polymer ?
#
loop_
_entity_poly.entity_id
_entity_poly.type
_entity_poly.pdbx_seq_one_letter_code
_entity_poly.pdbx_strand_id
1 'polypeptide(L)'
;MPHIVFAGQRIPITAQQIVELKDRLQDAAQRAVPAELSLVGPDGDAVWLLWTPGAPIVINDADVPPLPEFPMPDFSALGLPGFPEPPTPPRRVGF
;
A
#
# COMPACT_ATOMS: atom_id res chain seq x y z
N MET A 1 4.66 -2.04 -2.20
CA MET A 1 5.06 -3.33 -1.61
C MET A 1 3.83 -4.05 -1.05
N PRO A 2 3.51 -5.24 -1.59
CA PRO A 2 2.33 -5.98 -1.20
C PRO A 2 2.41 -6.46 0.25
N HIS A 3 1.28 -6.45 0.95
CA HIS A 3 1.24 -6.80 2.38
C HIS A 3 -0.17 -7.19 2.82
N ILE A 4 -0.27 -7.88 3.95
CA ILE A 4 -1.52 -8.07 4.67
C ILE A 4 -1.50 -7.28 5.98
N VAL A 5 -2.68 -6.93 6.48
CA VAL A 5 -2.88 -6.46 7.84
C VAL A 5 -3.71 -7.49 8.59
N PHE A 6 -3.09 -8.09 9.61
CA PHE A 6 -3.71 -9.10 10.46
C PHE A 6 -3.33 -8.86 11.92
N ALA A 7 -4.32 -8.90 12.83
CA ALA A 7 -4.12 -8.61 14.25
C ALA A 7 -3.40 -7.27 14.54
N GLY A 8 -3.60 -6.26 13.68
CA GLY A 8 -2.94 -4.96 13.79
C GLY A 8 -1.48 -4.93 13.31
N GLN A 9 -0.96 -6.04 12.82
CA GLN A 9 0.39 -6.13 12.26
C GLN A 9 0.35 -6.08 10.73
N ARG A 10 1.29 -5.33 10.15
CA ARG A 10 1.54 -5.30 8.71
C ARG A 10 2.59 -6.35 8.37
N ILE A 11 2.20 -7.36 7.59
CA ILE A 11 3.09 -8.47 7.20
C ILE A 11 3.39 -8.33 5.71
N PRO A 12 4.66 -8.10 5.32
CA PRO A 12 5.06 -8.02 3.93
C PRO A 12 4.95 -9.42 3.28
N ILE A 13 4.42 -9.48 2.06
CA ILE A 13 4.30 -10.74 1.31
C ILE A 13 4.57 -10.51 -0.18
N THR A 14 4.85 -11.59 -0.90
CA THR A 14 5.06 -11.52 -2.35
C THR A 14 3.73 -11.41 -3.11
N ALA A 15 3.79 -10.89 -4.33
CA ALA A 15 2.60 -10.81 -5.19
C ALA A 15 2.00 -12.20 -5.51
N GLN A 16 2.84 -13.23 -5.63
CA GLN A 16 2.38 -14.61 -5.83
C GLN A 16 1.61 -15.13 -4.61
N GLN A 17 2.10 -14.86 -3.40
CA GLN A 17 1.43 -15.27 -2.16
C GLN A 17 0.08 -14.61 -1.95
N ILE A 18 -0.16 -13.40 -2.49
CA ILE A 18 -1.47 -12.74 -2.39
C ILE A 18 -2.56 -13.54 -3.10
N VAL A 19 -2.26 -14.04 -4.30
CA VAL A 19 -3.23 -14.80 -5.10
C VAL A 19 -3.60 -16.08 -4.35
N GLU A 20 -2.59 -16.84 -3.91
CA GLU A 20 -2.80 -18.07 -3.13
C GLU A 20 -3.52 -17.81 -1.80
N LEU A 21 -3.19 -16.71 -1.11
CA LEU A 21 -3.84 -16.31 0.13
C LEU A 21 -5.31 -15.99 -0.10
N LYS A 22 -5.66 -15.22 -1.14
CA LYS A 22 -7.05 -14.90 -1.48
C LYS A 22 -7.87 -16.17 -1.75
N ASP A 23 -7.34 -17.07 -2.56
CA ASP A 23 -8.02 -18.32 -2.92
C ASP A 23 -8.25 -19.20 -1.68
N ARG A 24 -7.23 -19.37 -0.84
CA ARG A 24 -7.35 -20.16 0.40
C ARG A 24 -8.31 -19.54 1.40
N LEU A 25 -8.27 -18.22 1.58
CA LEU A 25 -9.19 -17.53 2.49
C LEU A 25 -10.63 -17.62 2.00
N GLN A 26 -10.84 -17.53 0.68
CA GLN A 26 -12.17 -17.67 0.09
C GLN A 26 -12.72 -19.09 0.25
N ASP A 27 -11.91 -20.13 -0.02
CA ASP A 27 -12.30 -21.52 0.18
C ASP A 27 -12.59 -21.82 1.66
N ALA A 28 -11.73 -21.36 2.57
CA ALA A 28 -11.92 -21.50 4.01
C ALA A 28 -13.17 -20.77 4.52
N ALA A 29 -13.46 -19.58 4.00
CA ALA A 29 -14.68 -18.83 4.29
C ALA A 29 -15.94 -19.59 3.83
N GLN A 30 -15.92 -20.16 2.62
CA GLN A 30 -17.05 -20.93 2.09
C GLN A 30 -17.32 -22.21 2.87
N ARG A 31 -16.26 -22.87 3.33
CA ARG A 31 -16.36 -24.11 4.12
C ARG A 31 -16.58 -23.88 5.61
N ALA A 32 -16.51 -22.62 6.07
CA ALA A 32 -16.54 -22.24 7.47
C ALA A 32 -15.49 -23.00 8.32
N VAL A 33 -14.29 -23.21 7.77
CA VAL A 33 -13.16 -23.84 8.48
C VAL A 33 -11.99 -22.86 8.63
N PRO A 34 -11.16 -22.99 9.67
CA PRO A 34 -9.92 -22.22 9.79
C PRO A 34 -8.95 -22.47 8.63
N ALA A 35 -8.19 -21.44 8.26
CA ALA A 35 -7.11 -21.52 7.29
C ALA A 35 -5.75 -21.36 7.97
N GLU A 36 -4.85 -22.30 7.71
CA GLU A 36 -3.46 -22.26 8.16
C GLU A 36 -2.54 -22.05 6.95
N LEU A 37 -1.74 -20.97 7.00
CA LEU A 37 -0.84 -20.57 5.93
C LEU A 37 0.52 -20.16 6.49
N SER A 38 1.57 -20.48 5.75
CA SER A 38 2.91 -19.93 5.98
C SER A 38 3.18 -18.89 4.91
N LEU A 39 3.41 -17.65 5.34
CA LEU A 39 3.77 -16.53 4.49
C LEU A 39 5.27 -16.29 4.61
N VAL A 40 5.91 -15.95 3.49
CA VAL A 40 7.35 -15.65 3.45
C VAL A 40 7.50 -14.29 2.80
N GLY A 41 7.92 -13.31 3.59
CA GLY A 41 8.23 -11.98 3.13
C GLY A 41 9.43 -11.97 2.17
N PRO A 42 9.58 -10.89 1.40
CA PRO A 42 10.66 -10.77 0.42
C PRO A 42 12.06 -10.72 1.03
N ASP A 43 12.17 -10.37 2.32
CA ASP A 43 13.43 -10.37 3.06
C ASP A 43 13.76 -11.75 3.67
N GLY A 44 12.92 -12.77 3.41
CA GLY A 44 13.08 -14.12 3.93
C GLY A 44 12.49 -14.34 5.32
N ASP A 45 11.78 -13.35 5.87
CA ASP A 45 11.02 -13.50 7.11
C ASP A 45 9.82 -14.44 6.89
N ALA A 46 9.63 -15.40 7.78
CA ALA A 46 8.51 -16.33 7.70
C ALA A 46 7.50 -16.02 8.81
N VAL A 47 6.23 -15.91 8.43
CA VAL A 47 5.10 -15.69 9.35
C VAL A 47 4.11 -16.83 9.19
N TRP A 48 3.74 -17.43 10.32
CA TRP A 48 2.66 -18.40 10.37
C TRP A 48 1.34 -17.68 10.67
N LEU A 49 0.36 -17.86 9.79
CA LEU A 49 -0.96 -17.23 9.86
C LEU A 49 -2.03 -18.30 10.10
N LEU A 50 -2.73 -18.18 11.23
CA LEU A 50 -3.98 -18.88 11.50
C LEU A 50 -5.13 -17.88 11.35
N TRP A 51 -5.90 -18.01 10.27
CA TRP A 51 -7.10 -17.20 10.04
C TRP A 51 -8.36 -18.01 10.31
N THR A 52 -9.35 -17.39 10.95
CA THR A 52 -10.64 -18.01 11.25
C THR A 52 -11.77 -17.31 10.50
N PRO A 53 -12.77 -18.04 9.98
CA PRO A 53 -13.92 -17.44 9.33
C PRO A 53 -14.61 -16.40 10.22
N GLY A 54 -14.79 -15.20 9.69
CA GLY A 54 -15.34 -14.06 10.43
C GLY A 54 -14.28 -13.13 11.06
N ALA A 55 -13.00 -13.54 11.12
CA ALA A 55 -11.93 -12.64 11.53
C ALA A 55 -11.61 -11.62 10.41
N PRO A 56 -11.49 -10.32 10.73
CA PRO A 56 -11.13 -9.32 9.74
C PRO A 56 -9.68 -9.53 9.27
N ILE A 57 -9.48 -9.52 7.96
CA ILE A 57 -8.16 -9.50 7.33
C ILE A 57 -8.19 -8.54 6.14
N VAL A 58 -7.17 -7.68 6.04
CA VAL A 58 -7.04 -6.74 4.92
C VAL A 58 -5.87 -7.20 4.05
N ILE A 59 -6.13 -7.38 2.77
CA ILE A 59 -5.12 -7.79 1.78
C ILE A 59 -4.88 -6.60 0.87
N ASN A 60 -3.65 -6.09 0.83
CA ASN A 60 -3.26 -5.02 -0.07
C ASN A 60 -2.37 -5.57 -1.19
N ASP A 61 -2.97 -5.65 -2.37
CA ASP A 61 -2.40 -6.15 -3.62
C ASP A 61 -1.57 -5.08 -4.35
N ALA A 62 -1.89 -3.80 -4.13
CA ALA A 62 -1.28 -2.72 -4.87
C ALA A 62 0.05 -2.27 -4.24
N ASP A 63 1.09 -2.16 -5.07
CA ASP A 63 2.00 -1.03 -4.93
C ASP A 63 1.16 0.22 -5.21
N VAL A 64 0.83 0.99 -4.17
CA VAL A 64 0.12 2.25 -4.34
C VAL A 64 1.01 3.15 -5.22
N PRO A 65 0.66 3.43 -6.48
CA PRO A 65 1.43 4.43 -7.23
C PRO A 65 1.27 5.76 -6.49
N PRO A 66 2.33 6.60 -6.39
CA PRO A 66 2.18 7.92 -5.82
C PRO A 66 0.99 8.61 -6.50
N LEU A 67 0.14 9.26 -5.71
CA LEU A 67 -0.97 10.03 -6.24
C LEU A 67 -0.43 10.90 -7.38
N PRO A 68 -1.09 10.95 -8.55
CA PRO A 68 -0.68 11.88 -9.58
C PRO A 68 -0.62 13.26 -8.93
N GLU A 69 0.56 13.88 -8.94
CA GLU A 69 0.70 15.27 -8.54
C GLU A 69 -0.22 16.05 -9.45
N PHE A 70 -1.40 16.43 -8.97
CA PHE A 70 -2.19 17.42 -9.65
C PHE A 70 -1.34 18.68 -9.61
N PRO A 71 -0.89 19.22 -10.77
CA PRO A 71 -0.28 20.53 -10.75
C PRO A 71 -1.31 21.45 -10.11
N MET A 72 -0.96 22.08 -8.98
CA MET A 72 -1.81 23.13 -8.44
C MET A 72 -2.07 24.10 -9.59
N PRO A 73 -3.34 24.51 -9.81
CA PRO A 73 -3.60 25.58 -10.75
C PRO A 73 -2.69 26.75 -10.38
N ASP A 74 -2.05 27.35 -11.37
CA ASP A 74 -1.21 28.52 -11.13
C ASP A 74 -2.12 29.70 -10.71
N PHE A 75 -2.33 29.83 -9.40
CA PHE A 75 -3.12 30.91 -8.82
C PHE A 75 -2.43 32.27 -8.96
N SER A 76 -1.16 32.30 -9.38
CA SER A 76 -0.42 33.54 -9.70
C SER A 76 -1.06 34.28 -10.88
N ALA A 77 -1.73 33.56 -11.79
CA ALA A 77 -2.48 34.16 -12.90
C ALA A 77 -3.82 34.77 -12.46
N LEU A 78 -4.32 34.47 -11.26
CA LEU A 78 -5.60 34.96 -10.74
C LEU A 78 -5.49 36.28 -9.96
N GLY A 79 -4.29 36.87 -9.84
CA GLY A 79 -4.10 38.21 -9.27
C GLY A 79 -4.66 38.39 -7.85
N LEU A 80 -4.77 37.29 -7.08
CA LEU A 80 -5.33 37.32 -5.73
C LEU A 80 -4.31 37.95 -4.77
N PRO A 81 -4.65 39.04 -4.06
CA PRO A 81 -3.73 39.70 -3.15
C PRO A 81 -3.47 38.82 -1.93
N GLY A 82 -2.26 38.25 -1.80
CA GLY A 82 -1.82 37.59 -0.58
C GLY A 82 -0.99 36.32 -0.70
N PHE A 83 -0.72 35.81 -1.90
CA PHE A 83 0.21 34.68 -2.04
C PHE A 83 1.67 35.20 -2.09
N PRO A 84 2.53 34.83 -1.11
CA PRO A 84 3.94 35.14 -1.20
C PRO A 84 4.55 34.36 -2.35
N GLU A 85 5.25 35.09 -3.23
CA GLU A 85 6.01 34.55 -4.34
C GLU A 85 6.98 33.46 -3.84
N PRO A 86 6.95 32.23 -4.39
CA PRO A 86 7.88 31.19 -3.97
C PRO A 86 9.32 31.64 -4.28
N PRO A 87 10.29 31.44 -3.36
CA PRO A 87 11.65 31.92 -3.54
C PRO A 87 12.27 31.27 -4.78
N THR A 88 12.61 32.11 -5.76
CA THR A 88 13.22 31.68 -7.01
C THR A 88 14.55 30.99 -6.70
N PRO A 89 14.77 29.72 -7.10
CA PRO A 89 16.07 29.10 -6.92
C PRO A 89 17.13 29.87 -7.74
N PRO A 90 18.33 30.11 -7.17
CA PRO A 90 19.34 30.90 -7.84
C PRO A 90 19.75 30.26 -9.16
N ARG A 91 19.65 31.04 -10.24
CA ARG A 91 20.07 30.69 -11.60
C ARG A 91 21.57 30.38 -11.55
N ARG A 92 21.96 29.10 -11.69
CA ARG A 92 23.36 28.74 -11.93
C ARG A 92 23.76 29.26 -13.32
N VAL A 93 24.41 30.42 -13.36
CA VAL A 93 25.20 30.85 -14.51
C VAL A 93 26.58 30.24 -14.32
N GLY A 94 26.89 29.21 -15.10
CA GLY A 94 28.23 28.65 -15.22
C GLY A 94 28.67 28.76 -16.67
N PHE A 95 29.53 29.75 -16.94
CA PHE A 95 30.44 29.78 -18.08
C PHE A 95 31.66 28.92 -17.76
#